data_AF-A0A968P957-F1
#
_entry.id   AF-A0A968P957-F1
#
_cell.length_a   1.000
_cell.length_b   1.000
_cell.length_c   1.000
_cell.angle_alpha   90.00
_cell.angle_beta   90.00
_cell.angle_gamma   90.00
#
_symmetry.space_group_name_H-M   'P 1'
#
loop_
_entity.id
_entity.type
_entity.pdbx_description
1 polymer ?
#
loop_
_entity_poly.entity_id
_entity_poly.type
_entity_poly.pdbx_seq_one_letter_code
_entity_poly.pdbx_strand_id
1 'polypeptide(L)'
;MSARCLRFWPLLPLAMIGFMLVAAPSPNPEDAELTALEVAVVGQQVLVSFELRGAYDTSTAQSIDSGLPTGFTYELRLVRRRKLWFDKTVLSSSVQLVAMYNALTREYLINTKHDGNLVGSRVVRDPAELETTMTRLDRFPAFSLDPGALAGIASDRQLVVRARAELG
;
A
#
# COMPACT_ATOMS: atom_id res chain seq x y z
N MET A 1 -35.18 54.42 -48.54
CA MET A 1 -35.54 54.48 -47.09
C MET A 1 -34.60 53.53 -46.36
N SER A 2 -33.54 54.08 -45.74
CA SER A 2 -33.44 54.34 -44.29
C SER A 2 -33.28 53.03 -43.49
N ALA A 3 -32.29 52.77 -42.65
CA ALA A 3 -31.30 53.62 -42.02
C ALA A 3 -30.03 52.81 -41.68
N ARG A 4 -28.92 53.53 -41.55
CA ARG A 4 -27.62 53.09 -41.06
C ARG A 4 -27.70 52.69 -39.59
N CYS A 5 -26.93 51.69 -39.17
CA CYS A 5 -26.38 51.69 -37.81
C CYS A 5 -24.97 51.09 -37.79
N LEU A 6 -24.01 51.98 -37.52
CA LEU A 6 -22.58 51.75 -37.29
C LEU A 6 -22.33 50.90 -36.02
N ARG A 7 -21.32 50.02 -36.07
CA ARG A 7 -20.34 49.80 -34.98
C ARG A 7 -19.15 48.98 -35.52
N PHE A 8 -18.04 49.64 -35.86
CA PHE A 8 -16.81 49.74 -35.02
C PHE A 8 -16.31 48.33 -34.60
N TRP A 9 -15.37 47.69 -35.31
CA TRP A 9 -13.89 47.82 -35.21
C TRP A 9 -13.38 47.45 -33.80
N PRO A 10 -12.27 46.70 -33.57
CA PRO A 10 -11.62 45.55 -34.23
C PRO A 10 -11.02 44.59 -33.13
N LEU A 11 -9.93 43.88 -33.43
CA LEU A 11 -8.87 43.41 -32.49
C LEU A 11 -9.22 42.32 -31.45
N LEU A 12 -8.70 41.13 -31.76
CA LEU A 12 -8.09 40.21 -30.78
C LEU A 12 -7.29 40.99 -29.71
N PRO A 13 -7.38 40.57 -28.44
CA PRO A 13 -6.15 40.27 -27.74
C PRO A 13 -6.22 38.86 -27.11
N LEU A 14 -5.34 38.01 -27.64
CA LEU A 14 -4.43 37.14 -26.89
C LEU A 14 -4.81 36.90 -25.41
N ALA A 15 -5.76 36.01 -25.15
CA ALA A 15 -5.90 35.40 -23.83
C ALA A 15 -4.75 34.41 -23.66
N MET A 16 -3.65 34.91 -23.10
CA MET A 16 -2.48 34.15 -22.68
C MET A 16 -2.92 33.17 -21.58
N ILE A 17 -3.38 31.98 -21.99
CA ILE A 17 -3.62 30.86 -21.09
C ILE A 17 -2.25 30.46 -20.56
N GLY A 18 -1.94 30.94 -19.36
CA GLY A 18 -0.85 30.40 -18.56
C GLY A 18 -1.14 28.93 -18.32
N PHE A 19 -0.55 28.07 -19.15
CA PHE A 19 -0.41 26.65 -18.90
C PHE A 19 0.57 26.51 -17.74
N MET A 20 0.06 26.72 -16.53
CA MET A 20 0.78 26.41 -15.31
C MET A 20 0.92 24.89 -15.27
N LEU A 21 2.07 24.44 -15.77
CA LEU A 21 2.50 23.06 -15.72
C LEU A 21 2.68 22.71 -14.23
N VAL A 22 1.62 22.19 -13.61
CA VAL A 22 1.71 21.56 -12.31
C VAL A 22 2.66 20.38 -12.48
N ALA A 23 3.90 20.56 -12.05
CA ALA A 23 4.84 19.47 -11.87
C ALA A 23 4.19 18.51 -10.86
N ALA A 24 3.64 17.40 -11.34
CA ALA A 24 3.26 16.32 -10.47
C ALA A 24 4.54 15.89 -9.73
N PRO A 25 4.51 15.71 -8.40
CA PRO A 25 5.64 15.13 -7.70
C PRO A 25 5.95 13.79 -8.35
N SER A 26 7.15 13.67 -8.93
CA SER A 26 7.68 12.38 -9.36
C SER A 26 7.82 11.53 -8.10
N PRO A 27 7.28 10.29 -8.07
CA PRO A 27 7.59 9.38 -6.99
C PRO A 27 9.11 9.24 -6.92
N ASN A 28 9.69 9.47 -5.74
CA ASN A 28 11.11 9.28 -5.56
C ASN A 28 11.37 7.77 -5.66
N PRO A 29 12.32 7.31 -6.48
CA PRO A 29 12.65 5.89 -6.61
C PRO A 29 13.29 5.27 -5.34
N GLU A 30 13.43 6.05 -4.27
CA GLU A 30 13.92 5.65 -2.95
C GLU A 30 12.79 5.32 -1.98
N ASP A 31 11.53 5.48 -2.42
CA ASP A 31 10.36 5.14 -1.60
C ASP A 31 10.09 3.65 -1.65
N ALA A 32 9.95 3.03 -0.48
CA ALA A 32 9.52 1.64 -0.30
C ALA A 32 8.30 1.31 -1.18
N GLU A 33 8.48 0.44 -2.17
CA GLU A 33 7.43 0.11 -3.16
C GLU A 33 6.89 -1.30 -2.91
N LEU A 34 5.56 -1.42 -2.91
CA LEU A 34 4.88 -2.70 -2.84
C LEU A 34 4.59 -3.20 -4.26
N THR A 35 5.20 -4.33 -4.60
CA THR A 35 5.10 -4.97 -5.91
C THR A 35 4.34 -6.29 -5.82
N ALA A 36 3.91 -6.81 -6.98
CA ALA A 36 3.22 -8.09 -7.11
C ALA A 36 1.99 -8.24 -6.18
N LEU A 37 1.22 -7.17 -6.00
CA LEU A 37 0.01 -7.20 -5.18
C LEU A 37 -1.07 -8.09 -5.83
N GLU A 38 -1.31 -9.25 -5.25
CA GLU A 38 -2.35 -10.19 -5.63
C GLU A 38 -3.41 -10.28 -4.55
N VAL A 39 -4.67 -10.40 -4.99
CA VAL A 39 -5.82 -10.51 -4.09
C VAL A 39 -6.62 -11.75 -4.48
N ALA A 40 -6.83 -12.64 -3.53
CA ALA A 40 -7.63 -13.85 -3.71
C ALA A 40 -8.74 -13.89 -2.65
N VAL A 41 -9.94 -14.27 -3.06
CA VAL A 41 -11.05 -14.51 -2.11
C VAL A 41 -11.22 -16.00 -1.96
N VAL A 42 -11.09 -16.51 -0.72
CA VAL A 42 -11.28 -17.93 -0.40
C VAL A 42 -12.28 -18.04 0.74
N GLY A 43 -13.44 -18.63 0.45
CA GLY A 43 -14.54 -18.70 1.42
C GLY A 43 -14.98 -17.31 1.84
N GLN A 44 -14.78 -16.97 3.11
CA GLN A 44 -15.12 -15.68 3.71
C GLN A 44 -13.90 -14.79 3.98
N GLN A 45 -12.73 -15.12 3.42
CA GLN A 45 -11.49 -14.39 3.65
C GLN A 45 -10.97 -13.76 2.37
N VAL A 46 -10.42 -12.55 2.50
CA VAL A 46 -9.61 -11.91 1.48
C VAL A 46 -8.16 -12.14 1.84
N LEU A 47 -7.49 -12.89 0.98
CA LEU A 47 -6.08 -13.19 1.08
C LEU A 47 -5.33 -12.21 0.19
N VAL A 48 -4.25 -11.65 0.73
CA VAL A 48 -3.41 -10.70 0.02
C VAL A 48 -2.00 -11.26 -0.04
N SER A 49 -1.38 -11.17 -1.21
CA SER A 49 0.04 -11.44 -1.40
C SER A 49 0.72 -10.20 -1.97
N PHE A 50 1.92 -9.88 -1.50
CA PHE A 50 2.73 -8.78 -2.04
C PHE A 50 4.20 -8.95 -1.65
N GLU A 51 5.06 -8.20 -2.33
CA GLU A 51 6.50 -8.12 -2.07
C GLU A 51 6.91 -6.66 -1.89
N LEU A 52 7.53 -6.34 -0.77
CA LEU A 52 8.10 -5.04 -0.45
C LEU A 52 9.50 -4.91 -1.05
N ARG A 53 9.73 -3.88 -1.87
CA ARG A 53 11.03 -3.57 -2.47
C ARG A 53 11.57 -2.24 -1.97
N GLY A 54 12.89 -2.16 -1.84
CA GLY A 54 13.60 -0.93 -1.48
C GLY A 54 13.55 -0.53 -0.01
N ALA A 55 12.71 -1.18 0.82
CA ALA A 55 12.59 -0.86 2.25
C ALA A 55 13.56 -1.63 3.15
N TYR A 56 13.96 -2.83 2.74
CA TYR A 56 14.93 -3.65 3.49
C TYR A 56 16.33 -3.29 3.00
N ASP A 57 16.96 -2.35 3.70
CA ASP A 57 18.29 -1.86 3.40
C ASP A 57 19.33 -2.33 4.44
N THR A 58 20.60 -1.99 4.20
CA THR A 58 21.70 -2.33 5.11
C THR A 58 21.49 -1.79 6.52
N SER A 59 20.86 -0.61 6.66
CA SER A 59 20.56 0.00 7.97
C SER A 59 19.55 -0.84 8.76
N THR A 60 18.50 -1.30 8.09
CA THR A 60 17.49 -2.20 8.65
C THR A 60 18.13 -3.52 9.09
N ALA A 61 18.93 -4.13 8.23
CA ALA A 61 19.63 -5.38 8.55
C ALA A 61 20.56 -5.22 9.77
N GLN A 62 21.36 -4.15 9.82
CA GLN A 62 22.25 -3.85 10.94
C GLN A 62 21.49 -3.63 12.25
N SER A 63 20.34 -2.96 12.19
CA SER A 63 19.49 -2.74 13.36
C SER A 63 19.01 -4.08 13.92
N ILE A 64 18.51 -4.97 13.06
CA ILE A 64 18.07 -6.31 13.47
C ILE A 64 19.24 -7.13 14.04
N ASP A 65 20.39 -7.14 13.37
CA ASP A 65 21.59 -7.88 13.78
C ASP A 65 22.15 -7.41 15.13
N SER A 66 21.97 -6.13 15.46
CA SER A 66 22.32 -5.59 16.78
C SER A 66 21.36 -6.03 17.89
N GLY A 67 20.29 -6.74 17.55
CA GLY A 67 19.25 -7.18 18.47
C GLY A 67 18.19 -6.11 18.74
N LEU A 68 18.21 -4.98 18.02
CA LEU A 68 17.14 -4.00 18.12
C LEU A 68 15.89 -4.55 17.44
N PRO A 69 14.72 -4.51 18.11
CA PRO A 69 13.45 -4.82 17.46
C PRO A 69 13.25 -3.83 16.30
N THR A 70 13.16 -4.33 15.08
CA THR A 70 12.98 -3.53 13.87
C THR A 70 11.93 -4.20 13.02
N GLY A 71 10.99 -3.43 12.47
CA GLY A 71 9.87 -4.00 11.77
C GLY A 71 9.32 -3.17 10.63
N PHE A 72 8.42 -3.80 9.88
CA PHE A 72 7.60 -3.13 8.89
C PHE A 72 6.14 -3.20 9.30
N THR A 73 5.43 -2.09 9.13
CA THR A 73 3.98 -2.01 9.29
C THR A 73 3.34 -1.84 7.92
N TYR A 74 2.46 -2.78 7.57
CA TYR A 74 1.71 -2.82 6.32
C TYR A 74 0.27 -2.39 6.55
N GLU A 75 -0.09 -1.21 6.06
CA GLU A 75 -1.46 -0.69 6.11
C GLU A 75 -2.25 -1.12 4.88
N LEU A 76 -3.15 -2.09 5.05
CA LEU A 76 -4.00 -2.65 4.01
C LEU A 76 -5.37 -1.99 4.04
N ARG A 77 -5.78 -1.40 2.91
CA ARG A 77 -7.12 -0.81 2.76
C ARG A 77 -7.86 -1.44 1.60
N LEU A 78 -9.03 -1.99 1.88
CA LEU A 78 -9.98 -2.43 0.86
C LEU A 78 -10.85 -1.24 0.47
N VAL A 79 -10.67 -0.73 -0.75
CA VAL A 79 -11.38 0.44 -1.26
C VAL A 79 -12.34 0.01 -2.36
N ARG A 80 -13.58 0.51 -2.31
CA ARG A 80 -14.55 0.34 -3.40
C ARG A 80 -14.50 1.56 -4.31
N ARG A 81 -14.00 1.39 -5.53
CA ARG A 81 -14.03 2.44 -6.55
C ARG A 81 -15.49 2.74 -6.92
N ARG A 82 -15.84 4.02 -7.05
CA ARG A 82 -17.15 4.46 -7.56
C ARG A 82 -16.92 5.52 -8.63
N LYS A 83 -17.61 5.43 -9.77
CA LYS A 83 -17.36 6.31 -10.94
C LYS A 83 -17.71 7.79 -10.74
N LEU A 84 -18.55 8.16 -9.76
CA LEU A 84 -19.08 9.53 -9.60
C LEU A 84 -18.98 10.12 -8.17
N TRP A 85 -18.34 9.44 -7.21
CA TRP A 85 -18.20 9.93 -5.84
C TRP A 85 -16.87 9.49 -5.20
N PHE A 86 -16.45 10.19 -4.14
CA PHE A 86 -15.23 9.89 -3.37
C PHE A 86 -15.14 8.40 -3.01
N ASP A 87 -13.96 7.82 -3.21
CA ASP A 87 -13.64 6.44 -2.85
C ASP A 87 -13.97 6.21 -1.37
N LYS A 88 -14.82 5.22 -1.08
CA LYS A 88 -15.13 4.83 0.31
C LYS A 88 -14.24 3.66 0.71
N THR A 89 -13.40 3.85 1.72
CA THR A 89 -12.73 2.75 2.41
C THR A 89 -13.80 1.83 3.00
N VAL A 90 -13.77 0.56 2.60
CA VAL A 90 -14.72 -0.45 3.06
C VAL A 90 -14.19 -1.11 4.32
N LEU A 91 -12.92 -1.51 4.31
CA LEU A 91 -12.22 -2.14 5.43
C LEU A 91 -10.77 -1.66 5.46
N SER A 92 -10.20 -1.61 6.66
CA SER A 92 -8.79 -1.34 6.91
C SER A 92 -8.23 -2.42 7.83
N SER A 93 -7.01 -2.85 7.57
CA SER A 93 -6.29 -3.80 8.41
C SER A 93 -4.81 -3.45 8.42
N SER A 94 -4.14 -3.71 9.54
CA SER A 94 -2.72 -3.43 9.74
C SER A 94 -1.98 -4.73 10.06
N VAL A 95 -0.88 -4.98 9.36
CA VAL A 95 -0.03 -6.15 9.58
C VAL A 95 1.36 -5.66 9.95
N GLN A 96 1.85 -6.03 11.12
CA GLN A 96 3.17 -5.63 11.61
C GLN A 96 4.08 -6.84 11.71
N LEU A 97 5.24 -6.79 11.06
CA LEU A 97 6.29 -7.79 11.20
C LEU A 97 7.45 -7.14 11.94
N VAL A 98 7.83 -7.68 13.10
CA VAL A 98 8.96 -7.19 13.90
C VAL A 98 9.98 -8.31 14.04
N ALA A 99 11.21 -8.06 13.64
CA ALA A 99 12.33 -8.97 13.79
C ALA A 99 13.33 -8.46 14.85
N MET A 100 13.97 -9.39 15.55
CA MET A 100 15.18 -9.10 16.33
C MET A 100 16.11 -10.30 16.32
N TYR A 101 17.42 -10.05 16.37
CA TYR A 101 18.41 -11.09 16.56
C TYR A 101 18.59 -11.46 18.04
N ASN A 102 18.60 -12.76 18.33
CA ASN A 102 18.96 -13.30 19.64
C ASN A 102 20.38 -13.84 19.59
N ALA A 103 21.33 -13.13 20.20
CA ALA A 103 22.75 -13.51 20.20
C ALA A 103 23.04 -14.80 21.01
N LEU A 104 22.19 -15.17 21.97
CA LEU A 104 22.38 -16.37 22.78
C LEU A 104 22.06 -17.64 21.99
N THR A 105 20.92 -17.64 21.28
CA THR A 105 20.51 -18.78 20.45
C THR A 105 21.06 -18.70 19.02
N ARG A 106 21.53 -17.53 18.60
CA ARG A 106 21.98 -17.19 17.23
C ARG A 106 20.86 -17.36 16.19
N GLU A 107 19.70 -16.83 16.53
CA GLU A 107 18.51 -16.94 15.69
C GLU A 107 17.77 -15.61 15.64
N TYR A 108 17.09 -15.36 14.53
CA TYR A 108 16.19 -14.23 14.38
C TYR A 108 14.78 -14.62 14.77
N LEU A 109 14.18 -13.86 15.68
CA LEU A 109 12.78 -14.01 16.06
C LEU A 109 11.96 -13.00 15.27
N ILE A 110 10.99 -13.48 14.52
CA ILE A 110 10.05 -12.67 13.75
C ILE A 110 8.67 -12.82 14.37
N ASN A 111 8.09 -11.72 14.83
CA ASN A 111 6.75 -11.67 15.37
C ASN A 111 5.82 -10.98 14.38
N THR A 112 4.73 -11.64 14.02
CA THR A 112 3.70 -11.10 13.13
C THR A 112 2.48 -10.74 13.95
N LYS A 113 2.10 -9.46 13.90
CA LYS A 113 0.86 -8.95 14.49
C LYS A 113 -0.12 -8.59 13.39
N HIS A 114 -1.39 -8.88 13.64
CA HIS A 114 -2.51 -8.51 12.79
C HIS A 114 -3.50 -7.71 13.63
N ASP A 115 -3.78 -6.48 13.21
CA ASP A 115 -4.63 -5.54 13.93
C ASP A 115 -4.25 -5.43 15.43
N GLY A 116 -2.95 -5.43 15.71
CA GLY A 116 -2.37 -5.35 17.06
C GLY A 116 -2.24 -6.69 17.81
N ASN A 117 -2.87 -7.76 17.33
CA ASN A 117 -2.83 -9.07 17.98
C ASN A 117 -1.70 -9.93 17.43
N LEU A 118 -0.92 -10.59 18.30
CA LEU A 118 0.10 -11.55 17.86
C LEU A 118 -0.58 -12.77 17.21
N VAL A 119 -0.39 -12.94 15.91
CA VAL A 119 -0.98 -14.04 15.13
C VAL A 119 0.04 -15.09 14.73
N GLY A 120 1.33 -14.77 14.80
CA GLY A 120 2.39 -15.69 14.47
C GLY A 120 3.73 -15.29 15.08
N SER A 121 4.57 -16.29 15.31
CA SER A 121 5.97 -16.12 15.66
C SER A 121 6.76 -17.17 14.90
N ARG A 122 7.83 -16.74 14.23
CA ARG A 122 8.71 -17.61 13.43
C ARG A 122 10.15 -17.35 13.82
N VAL A 123 10.94 -18.41 13.82
CA VAL A 123 12.39 -18.33 14.02
C VAL A 123 13.07 -18.66 12.70
N VAL A 124 14.03 -17.84 12.30
CA VAL A 124 14.88 -18.07 11.12
C VAL A 124 16.34 -17.90 11.51
N ARG A 125 17.26 -18.52 10.76
CA ARG A 125 18.70 -18.45 11.03
C ARG A 125 19.50 -17.82 9.88
N ASP A 126 18.96 -17.92 8.67
CA ASP A 126 19.59 -17.37 7.47
C ASP A 126 19.12 -15.91 7.26
N PRO A 127 20.03 -14.93 7.16
CA PRO A 127 19.70 -13.54 6.83
C PRO A 127 18.90 -13.40 5.51
N ALA A 128 19.14 -14.25 4.52
CA ALA A 128 18.38 -14.21 3.26
C ALA A 128 16.92 -14.68 3.46
N GLU A 129 16.71 -15.66 4.35
CA GLU A 129 15.38 -16.11 4.75
C GLU A 129 14.66 -15.03 5.60
N LEU A 130 15.39 -14.33 6.46
CA LEU A 130 14.87 -13.20 7.23
C LEU A 130 14.33 -12.10 6.30
N GLU A 131 15.16 -11.62 5.37
CA GLU A 131 14.78 -10.58 4.41
C GLU A 131 13.53 -10.99 3.65
N THR A 132 13.53 -12.21 3.08
CA THR A 132 12.37 -12.74 2.35
C THR A 132 11.13 -12.78 3.23
N THR A 133 11.25 -13.23 4.48
CA THR A 133 10.11 -13.33 5.40
C THR A 133 9.58 -11.95 5.81
N MET A 134 10.44 -10.94 5.94
CA MET A 134 10.05 -9.59 6.32
C MET A 134 9.45 -8.79 5.15
N THR A 135 9.90 -9.06 3.92
CA THR A 135 9.52 -8.28 2.72
C THR A 135 8.41 -8.94 1.92
N ARG A 136 8.25 -10.27 2.02
CA ARG A 136 7.26 -11.02 1.25
C ARG A 136 6.16 -11.56 2.14
N LEU A 137 4.94 -11.17 1.82
CA LEU A 137 3.74 -11.68 2.46
C LEU A 137 2.99 -12.53 1.45
N ASP A 138 2.83 -13.83 1.71
CA ASP A 138 2.12 -14.75 0.82
C ASP A 138 0.78 -15.17 1.41
N ARG A 139 -0.31 -14.95 0.67
CA ARG A 139 -1.67 -15.42 0.98
C ARG A 139 -2.15 -15.10 2.41
N PHE A 140 -1.79 -13.93 2.93
CA PHE A 140 -2.14 -13.55 4.28
C PHE A 140 -3.64 -13.17 4.38
N PRO A 141 -4.38 -13.67 5.39
CA PRO A 141 -5.80 -13.38 5.55
C PRO A 141 -6.01 -11.96 6.12
N ALA A 142 -5.91 -10.96 5.24
CA ALA A 142 -5.99 -9.55 5.62
C ALA A 142 -7.38 -9.12 6.10
N PHE A 143 -8.45 -9.70 5.53
CA PHE A 143 -9.82 -9.31 5.86
C PHE A 143 -10.72 -10.54 6.00
N SER A 144 -11.61 -10.50 6.99
CA SER A 144 -12.76 -11.40 7.08
C SER A 144 -14.00 -10.66 6.59
N LEU A 145 -14.79 -11.31 5.74
CA LEU A 145 -15.96 -10.75 5.11
C LEU A 145 -17.23 -11.42 5.62
N ASP A 146 -18.26 -10.63 5.86
CA ASP A 146 -19.58 -11.17 6.09
C ASP A 146 -20.15 -11.81 4.82
N PRO A 147 -21.05 -12.82 4.92
CA PRO A 147 -21.68 -13.48 3.79
C PRO A 147 -22.33 -12.50 2.78
N GLY A 148 -22.95 -11.42 3.28
CA GLY A 148 -23.55 -10.39 2.43
C GLY A 148 -22.54 -9.49 1.72
N ALA A 149 -21.37 -9.27 2.32
CA ALA A 149 -20.29 -8.50 1.71
C ALA A 149 -19.60 -9.28 0.57
N LEU A 150 -19.45 -10.61 0.72
CA LEU A 150 -18.88 -11.49 -0.32
C LEU A 150 -19.67 -11.44 -1.63
N ALA A 151 -21.01 -11.44 -1.57
CA ALA A 151 -21.85 -11.32 -2.76
C ALA A 151 -21.62 -9.99 -3.50
N GLY A 152 -21.38 -8.91 -2.75
CA GLY A 152 -21.02 -7.61 -3.29
C GLY A 152 -19.62 -7.59 -3.91
N ILE A 153 -18.65 -8.27 -3.29
CA ILE A 153 -17.25 -8.29 -3.71
C ILE A 153 -17.03 -9.17 -4.95
N ALA A 154 -17.64 -10.36 -4.98
CA ALA A 154 -17.59 -11.26 -6.14
C ALA A 154 -18.21 -10.62 -7.40
N SER A 155 -19.19 -9.73 -7.22
CA SER A 155 -19.85 -9.00 -8.31
C SER A 155 -19.12 -7.70 -8.68
N ASP A 156 -18.36 -7.11 -7.75
CA ASP A 156 -17.79 -5.78 -7.91
C ASP A 156 -16.29 -5.84 -8.22
N ARG A 157 -15.97 -5.79 -9.51
CA ARG A 157 -14.61 -5.71 -10.05
C ARG A 157 -13.84 -4.44 -9.67
N GLN A 158 -14.39 -3.58 -8.80
CA GLN A 158 -13.84 -2.27 -8.46
C GLN A 158 -13.16 -2.22 -7.08
N LEU A 159 -12.85 -3.37 -6.50
CA LEU A 159 -12.15 -3.43 -5.22
C LEU A 159 -10.65 -3.36 -5.45
N VAL A 160 -10.02 -2.42 -4.75
CA VAL A 160 -8.57 -2.20 -4.81
C VAL A 160 -8.05 -2.34 -3.40
N VAL A 161 -7.07 -3.23 -3.22
CA VAL A 161 -6.26 -3.25 -2.00
C VAL A 161 -5.17 -2.20 -2.18
N ARG A 162 -5.04 -1.29 -1.22
CA ARG A 162 -3.87 -0.41 -1.12
C ARG A 162 -3.06 -0.87 0.07
N ALA A 163 -1.80 -1.16 -0.17
CA ALA A 163 -0.83 -1.48 0.87
C ALA A 163 0.14 -0.30 0.99
N ARG A 164 0.57 0.03 2.21
CA ARG A 164 1.65 0.98 2.48
C ARG A 164 2.56 0.36 3.53
N ALA A 165 3.87 0.40 3.30
CA ALA A 165 4.87 -0.06 4.25
C ALA A 165 5.54 1.13 4.95
N GLU A 166 5.73 1.03 6.25
CA GLU A 166 6.50 1.98 7.06
C GLU A 166 7.47 1.20 7.96
N LEU A 167 8.71 1.70 8.09
CA LEU A 167 9.68 1.17 9.05
C LEU A 167 9.27 1.59 10.46
N GLY A 168 9.26 0.64 11.41
CA GLY A 168 8.86 0.87 12.81
C GLY A 168 9.71 0.12 13.83
#